data_AF-A0AAD4K4I3-F1
#
_entry.id   AF-A0AAD4K4I3-F1
#
_cell.length_a   1.000
_cell.length_b   1.000
_cell.length_c   1.000
_cell.angle_alpha   90.00
_cell.angle_beta   90.00
_cell.angle_gamma   90.00
#
_symmetry.space_group_name_H-M   'P 1'
#
loop_
_entity.id
_entity.type
_entity.pdbx_description
1 polymer ?
#
loop_
_entity_poly.entity_id
_entity_poly.type
_entity_poly.pdbx_seq_one_letter_code
_entity_poly.pdbx_strand_id
1 'polypeptide(L)'
;MANKPSRDLLGVIWQNFWRSLRPRQFRGNLIGEDYFGNKYYEIPPNPAIGKRKPSRYFEPADKEAFDQELTAEWEAWLRGRREDPPTREELVTNLQIMELKKQNAAQLDAHYAKDKDAAALPKQVEGETIGTFPKYKEYDLMPGKHSIKK
;
A
#
# COMPACT_ATOMS: atom_id res chain seq x y z
N MET A 1 9.41 33.91 20.60
CA MET A 1 9.63 34.26 22.02
C MET A 1 9.27 33.04 22.87
N ALA A 2 10.24 32.28 23.35
CA ALA A 2 9.96 31.18 24.27
C ALA A 2 9.76 31.77 25.68
N ASN A 3 8.59 31.51 26.29
CA ASN A 3 8.28 32.00 27.63
C ASN A 3 9.27 31.42 28.65
N LYS A 4 9.87 32.27 29.48
CA LYS A 4 10.81 31.90 30.55
C LYS A 4 10.10 30.92 31.51
N PRO A 5 10.71 29.79 31.90
CA PRO A 5 10.03 28.82 32.75
C PRO A 5 9.67 29.48 34.09
N SER A 6 8.37 29.58 34.37
CA SER A 6 7.86 30.01 35.67
C SER A 6 8.29 29.01 36.73
N ARG A 7 8.86 29.48 37.85
CA ARG A 7 9.33 28.67 38.98
C ARG A 7 8.20 27.98 39.77
N ASP A 8 6.98 28.04 39.26
CA ASP A 8 5.78 27.56 39.93
C ASP A 8 5.43 26.14 39.48
N LEU A 9 6.02 25.16 40.18
CA LEU A 9 5.82 23.73 39.91
C LEU A 9 4.36 23.31 40.13
N LEU A 10 3.67 23.91 41.11
CA LEU A 10 2.27 23.59 41.41
C LEU A 10 1.35 24.09 40.30
N GLY A 11 1.59 25.30 39.79
CA GLY A 11 0.87 25.85 38.64
C GLY A 11 1.03 24.97 37.38
N VAL A 12 2.23 24.44 37.12
CA VAL A 12 2.49 23.52 36.00
C VAL A 12 1.76 22.18 36.19
N ILE A 13 1.78 21.61 37.39
CA ILE A 13 1.08 20.36 37.70
C ILE A 13 -0.43 20.53 37.51
N TRP A 14 -1.01 21.63 38.03
CA TRP A 14 -2.43 21.94 37.87
C TRP A 14 -2.81 22.17 36.41
N GLN A 15 -2.01 22.93 35.65
CA GLN A 15 -2.25 23.15 34.23
C GLN A 15 -2.20 21.84 33.42
N ASN A 16 -1.27 20.94 33.74
CA ASN A 16 -1.18 19.63 33.10
C ASN A 16 -2.35 18.72 33.48
N PHE A 17 -2.83 18.78 34.73
CA PHE A 17 -4.03 18.07 35.18
C PHE A 17 -5.29 18.52 34.44
N TRP A 18 -5.52 19.84 34.29
CA TRP A 18 -6.65 20.31 33.50
C TRP A 18 -6.50 20.04 32.00
N ARG A 19 -5.27 19.98 31.49
CA ARG A 19 -4.99 19.57 30.10
C ARG A 19 -5.28 18.09 29.87
N SER A 20 -5.03 17.21 30.83
CA SER A 20 -5.32 15.78 30.68
C SER A 20 -6.82 15.46 30.67
N LEU A 21 -7.64 16.34 31.27
CA LEU A 21 -9.10 16.24 31.25
C LEU A 21 -9.74 16.78 29.95
N ARG A 22 -8.99 17.44 29.07
CA ARG A 22 -9.55 17.92 27.79
C ARG A 22 -9.85 16.72 26.86
N PRO A 23 -11.05 16.65 26.28
CA PRO A 23 -11.40 15.55 25.38
C PRO A 23 -10.47 15.56 24.16
N ARG A 24 -9.92 14.39 23.84
CA ARG A 24 -9.11 14.18 22.64
C ARG A 24 -10.02 14.10 21.42
N GLN A 25 -9.55 14.58 20.26
CA GLN A 25 -10.19 14.24 18.98
C GLN A 25 -10.03 12.73 18.75
N PHE A 26 -11.12 11.99 18.95
CA PHE A 26 -11.22 10.55 18.66
C PHE A 26 -11.73 10.29 17.26
N ARG A 27 -12.52 11.21 16.69
CA ARG A 27 -13.03 11.13 15.32
C ARG A 27 -12.15 11.97 14.40
N GLY A 28 -11.79 11.40 13.27
CA GLY A 28 -11.11 12.09 12.19
C GLY A 28 -12.07 12.97 11.39
N ASN A 29 -11.49 13.89 10.62
CA ASN A 29 -12.22 14.70 9.65
C ASN A 29 -12.50 13.85 8.43
N LEU A 30 -13.71 13.96 7.86
CA LEU A 30 -14.07 13.29 6.61
C LEU A 30 -13.28 13.93 5.46
N ILE A 31 -12.47 13.13 4.77
CA ILE A 31 -11.64 13.58 3.64
C ILE A 31 -12.31 13.26 2.32
N GLY A 32 -12.90 12.07 2.19
CA GLY A 32 -13.53 11.66 0.95
C GLY A 32 -14.20 10.30 1.01
N GLU A 33 -14.71 9.89 -0.15
CA GLU A 33 -15.42 8.65 -0.37
C GLU A 33 -14.96 8.04 -1.69
N ASP A 34 -14.89 6.70 -1.73
CA ASP A 34 -14.54 5.94 -2.92
C ASP A 34 -15.78 5.47 -3.71
N TYR A 35 -15.60 4.96 -4.93
CA TYR A 35 -16.71 4.44 -5.74
C TYR A 35 -17.37 3.18 -5.13
N PHE A 36 -16.75 2.56 -4.13
CA PHE A 36 -17.34 1.49 -3.32
C PHE A 36 -18.20 2.00 -2.14
N GLY A 37 -18.26 3.32 -1.89
CA GLY A 37 -18.99 3.90 -0.76
C GLY A 37 -18.24 3.92 0.58
N ASN A 38 -16.96 3.52 0.57
CA ASN A 38 -16.10 3.58 1.75
C ASN A 38 -15.76 5.03 2.08
N LYS A 39 -15.83 5.42 3.37
CA LYS A 39 -15.56 6.80 3.83
C LYS A 39 -14.22 6.89 4.52
N TYR A 40 -13.41 7.88 4.14
CA TYR A 40 -12.03 8.02 4.61
C TYR A 40 -11.87 9.22 5.53
N TYR A 41 -11.15 9.01 6.62
CA TYR A 41 -10.98 9.98 7.70
C TYR A 41 -9.51 10.21 8.05
N GLU A 42 -9.19 11.44 8.43
CA GLU A 42 -7.87 11.81 8.92
C GLU A 42 -7.94 12.53 10.26
N ILE A 43 -7.14 12.08 11.23
CA ILE A 43 -6.89 12.79 12.48
C ILE A 43 -5.58 13.55 12.31
N PRO A 44 -5.58 14.90 12.42
CA PRO A 44 -4.38 15.69 12.25
C PRO A 44 -3.32 15.35 13.31
N PRO A 45 -2.03 15.55 12.99
CA PRO A 45 -0.96 15.34 13.95
C PRO A 45 -1.14 16.25 15.16
N ASN A 46 -0.87 15.73 16.34
CA ASN A 46 -0.87 16.49 17.59
C ASN A 46 0.51 16.37 18.25
N PRO A 47 1.43 17.31 17.95
CA PRO A 47 2.78 17.31 18.51
C PRO A 47 2.81 17.39 20.03
N ALA A 48 1.80 18.01 20.66
CA ALA A 48 1.73 18.16 22.12
C ALA A 48 1.56 16.81 22.85
N ILE A 49 1.06 15.78 22.16
CA ILE A 49 0.88 14.41 22.69
C ILE A 49 1.93 13.45 22.06
N GLY A 50 2.93 13.99 21.35
CA GLY A 50 3.94 13.16 20.66
C GLY A 50 3.45 12.46 19.39
N LYS A 51 2.21 12.73 18.92
CA LYS A 51 1.72 12.23 17.63
C LYS A 51 2.18 13.14 16.50
N ARG A 52 3.33 12.80 15.90
CA ARG A 52 3.95 13.60 14.83
C ARG A 52 3.34 13.39 13.44
N LYS A 53 2.73 12.23 13.19
CA LYS A 53 2.10 11.88 11.92
C LYS A 53 0.56 11.91 12.04
N PRO A 54 -0.16 12.27 10.97
CA PRO A 54 -1.60 12.10 10.93
C PRO A 54 -1.97 10.62 11.05
N SER A 55 -3.12 10.35 11.66
CA SER A 55 -3.68 9.00 11.73
C SER A 55 -4.81 8.90 10.72
N ARG A 56 -4.71 7.98 9.76
CA ARG A 56 -5.67 7.79 8.68
C ARG A 56 -6.43 6.48 8.90
N TYR A 57 -7.73 6.48 8.70
CA TYR A 57 -8.58 5.29 8.81
C TYR A 57 -9.78 5.41 7.87
N PHE A 58 -10.52 4.32 7.67
CA PHE A 58 -11.74 4.33 6.87
C PHE A 58 -12.88 3.63 7.61
N GLU A 59 -14.10 3.97 7.23
CA GLU A 59 -15.32 3.27 7.61
C GLU A 59 -15.86 2.54 6.37
N PRO A 60 -15.98 1.21 6.41
CA PRO A 60 -16.60 0.44 5.33
C PRO A 60 -18.05 0.87 5.09
N ALA A 61 -18.51 0.79 3.84
CA ALA A 61 -19.93 0.95 3.52
C ALA A 61 -20.77 -0.13 4.24
N ASP A 62 -20.35 -1.39 4.13
CA ASP A 62 -20.95 -2.53 4.80
C ASP A 62 -20.13 -2.92 6.03
N LYS A 63 -20.69 -2.69 7.23
CA LYS A 63 -19.99 -2.92 8.51
C LYS A 63 -19.72 -4.39 8.82
N GLU A 64 -20.42 -5.29 8.15
CA GLU A 64 -20.30 -6.74 8.34
C GLU A 64 -19.33 -7.38 7.33
N ALA A 65 -18.97 -6.66 6.27
CA ALA A 65 -18.05 -7.14 5.25
C ALA A 65 -16.60 -6.83 5.65
N PHE A 66 -15.92 -7.83 6.22
CA PHE A 66 -14.50 -7.70 6.58
C PHE A 66 -13.56 -7.73 5.36
N ASP A 67 -14.00 -8.34 4.26
CA ASP A 67 -13.22 -8.52 3.03
C ASP A 67 -13.50 -7.43 1.99
N GLN A 68 -13.96 -6.26 2.42
CA GLN A 68 -14.27 -5.15 1.51
C GLN A 68 -13.02 -4.72 0.74
N GLU A 69 -13.08 -4.80 -0.58
CA GLU A 69 -12.00 -4.32 -1.44
C GLU A 69 -11.83 -2.79 -1.31
N LEU A 70 -10.58 -2.36 -1.21
CA LEU A 70 -10.19 -0.96 -1.24
C LEU A 70 -9.60 -0.64 -2.61
N THR A 71 -9.89 0.54 -3.13
CA THR A 71 -9.10 1.05 -4.25
C THR A 71 -7.63 1.19 -3.90
N ALA A 72 -6.78 0.90 -4.88
CA ALA A 72 -5.34 1.06 -4.77
C ALA A 72 -4.92 2.49 -4.36
N GLU A 73 -5.65 3.50 -4.84
CA GLU A 73 -5.39 4.91 -4.60
C GLU A 73 -5.59 5.27 -3.11
N TRP A 74 -6.75 4.90 -2.56
CA TRP A 74 -7.05 5.12 -1.15
C TRP A 74 -6.23 4.24 -0.23
N GLU A 75 -5.90 3.02 -0.64
CA GLU A 75 -5.00 2.13 0.10
C GLU A 75 -3.59 2.73 0.23
N ALA A 76 -3.07 3.34 -0.85
CA ALA A 76 -1.79 4.04 -0.82
C ALA A 76 -1.81 5.26 0.12
N TRP A 77 -2.91 6.02 0.14
CA TRP A 77 -3.07 7.15 1.05
C TRP A 77 -3.19 6.72 2.52
N LEU A 78 -3.99 5.68 2.82
CA LEU A 78 -4.12 5.12 4.17
C LEU A 78 -2.78 4.63 4.74
N ARG A 79 -1.94 4.02 3.89
CA ARG A 79 -0.60 3.55 4.29
C ARG A 79 0.46 4.66 4.38
N GLY A 80 0.12 5.90 4.04
CA GLY A 80 1.08 7.00 4.04
C GLY A 80 2.09 6.95 2.89
N ARG A 81 1.80 6.22 1.81
CA ARG A 81 2.61 6.28 0.57
C ARG A 81 2.34 7.56 -0.22
N ARG A 82 1.13 8.12 -0.07
CA ARG A 82 0.73 9.43 -0.59
C ARG A 82 0.41 10.36 0.56
N GLU A 83 0.76 11.63 0.42
CA GLU A 83 0.36 12.66 1.39
C GLU A 83 -1.04 13.17 1.10
N ASP A 84 -1.31 13.50 -0.17
CA ASP A 84 -2.60 14.01 -0.61
C ASP A 84 -3.60 12.87 -0.89
N PRO A 85 -4.88 13.05 -0.52
CA PRO A 85 -5.93 12.08 -0.83
C PRO A 85 -6.22 12.05 -2.33
N PRO A 86 -6.65 10.91 -2.88
CA PRO A 86 -7.00 10.82 -4.29
C PRO A 86 -8.24 11.67 -4.61
N THR A 87 -8.25 12.28 -5.79
CA THR A 87 -9.40 13.05 -6.27
C THR A 87 -10.40 12.16 -7.00
N ARG A 88 -11.66 12.61 -7.09
CA ARG A 88 -12.72 11.86 -7.79
C ARG A 88 -12.42 11.67 -9.28
N GLU A 89 -11.83 12.68 -9.92
CA GLU A 89 -11.46 12.62 -11.35
C GLU A 89 -10.36 11.59 -11.60
N GLU A 90 -9.35 11.53 -10.72
CA GLU A 90 -8.30 10.51 -10.78
C GLU A 90 -8.87 9.11 -10.61
N LEU A 91 -9.81 8.91 -9.68
CA LEU A 91 -10.46 7.60 -9.49
C LEU A 91 -11.18 7.15 -10.76
N VAL A 92 -11.92 8.05 -11.43
CA VAL A 92 -12.64 7.75 -12.67
C VAL A 92 -11.68 7.42 -13.81
N THR A 93 -10.62 8.21 -13.99
CA THR A 93 -9.64 7.95 -15.06
C THR A 93 -8.89 6.64 -14.82
N ASN A 94 -8.53 6.32 -13.58
CA ASN A 94 -7.90 5.05 -13.24
C ASN A 94 -8.83 3.84 -13.48
N LEU A 95 -10.13 3.98 -13.20
CA LEU A 95 -11.12 2.97 -13.54
C LEU A 95 -11.19 2.72 -15.05
N GLN A 96 -11.21 3.77 -15.85
CA GLN A 96 -11.20 3.65 -17.32
C GLN A 96 -9.94 2.95 -17.83
N ILE A 97 -8.77 3.30 -17.27
CA ILE A 97 -7.50 2.65 -17.60
C ILE A 97 -7.52 1.16 -17.23
N MET A 98 -8.10 0.82 -16.08
CA MET A 98 -8.22 -0.57 -15.62
C MET A 98 -9.08 -1.40 -16.59
N GLU A 99 -10.23 -0.86 -17.01
CA GLU A 99 -11.13 -1.53 -17.95
C GLU A 99 -10.48 -1.68 -19.34
N LEU A 100 -9.81 -0.63 -19.83
CA LEU A 100 -9.06 -0.69 -21.09
C LEU A 100 -7.97 -1.76 -21.05
N LYS A 101 -7.21 -1.84 -19.96
CA LYS A 101 -6.17 -2.87 -19.78
C LYS A 101 -6.75 -4.27 -19.78
N LYS A 102 -7.91 -4.46 -19.15
CA LYS A 102 -8.62 -5.75 -19.13
C LYS A 102 -9.04 -6.18 -20.54
N GLN A 103 -9.56 -5.25 -21.34
CA GLN A 103 -9.93 -5.50 -22.74
C GLN A 103 -8.70 -5.81 -23.60
N ASN A 104 -7.63 -5.02 -23.49
CA ASN A 104 -6.39 -5.25 -24.21
C ASN A 104 -5.75 -6.59 -23.84
N ALA A 105 -5.75 -6.96 -22.55
CA ALA A 105 -5.26 -8.26 -22.09
C ALA A 105 -6.06 -9.40 -22.69
N ALA A 106 -7.40 -9.31 -22.69
CA ALA A 106 -8.26 -10.33 -23.30
C ALA A 106 -8.03 -10.47 -24.82
N GLN A 107 -7.81 -9.36 -25.53
CA GLN A 107 -7.48 -9.39 -26.96
C GLN A 107 -6.12 -10.02 -27.21
N LEU A 108 -5.13 -9.69 -26.39
CA LEU A 108 -3.77 -10.23 -26.47
C LEU A 108 -3.75 -11.74 -26.17
N ASP A 109 -4.48 -12.16 -25.14
CA ASP A 109 -4.67 -13.57 -24.79
C ASP A 109 -5.37 -14.32 -25.93
N ALA A 110 -6.38 -13.74 -26.57
CA ALA A 110 -7.05 -14.35 -27.72
C ALA A 110 -6.14 -14.43 -28.96
N HIS A 111 -5.26 -13.45 -29.18
CA HIS A 111 -4.27 -13.48 -30.25
C HIS A 111 -3.24 -14.58 -29.99
N TYR A 112 -2.59 -14.56 -28.84
CA TYR A 112 -1.56 -15.55 -28.51
C TYR A 112 -2.12 -16.93 -28.20
N ALA A 113 -3.38 -17.08 -27.79
CA ALA A 113 -4.00 -18.41 -27.66
C ALA A 113 -4.13 -19.11 -29.02
N LYS A 114 -4.27 -18.37 -30.12
CA LYS A 114 -4.22 -18.93 -31.48
C LYS A 114 -2.80 -19.26 -31.90
N ASP A 115 -1.81 -18.48 -31.45
CA ASP A 115 -0.38 -18.69 -31.72
C ASP A 115 0.31 -19.64 -30.72
N LYS A 116 -0.44 -20.18 -29.74
CA LYS A 116 0.01 -21.25 -28.81
C LYS A 116 0.13 -22.61 -29.51
N ASP A 117 0.49 -22.62 -30.79
CA ASP A 117 1.31 -23.69 -31.32
C ASP A 117 2.63 -23.63 -30.54
N ALA A 118 2.88 -24.63 -29.69
CA ALA A 118 4.05 -24.75 -28.81
C ALA A 118 5.42 -24.71 -29.53
N ALA A 119 5.46 -24.39 -30.82
CA ALA A 119 6.62 -24.21 -31.68
C ALA A 119 7.16 -22.76 -31.70
N ALA A 120 6.37 -21.73 -31.32
CA ALA A 120 6.76 -20.33 -31.46
C ALA A 120 7.38 -19.68 -30.21
N LEU A 121 7.22 -20.30 -29.02
CA LEU A 121 8.02 -19.91 -27.86
C LEU A 121 9.48 -20.29 -28.19
N PRO A 122 10.46 -19.38 -28.08
CA PRO A 122 11.84 -19.76 -28.26
C PRO A 122 12.11 -20.86 -27.23
N LYS A 123 12.35 -22.09 -27.71
CA LYS A 123 12.89 -23.16 -26.87
C LYS A 123 14.05 -22.53 -26.12
N GLN A 124 14.02 -22.59 -24.80
CA GLN A 124 15.13 -22.13 -23.98
C GLN A 124 16.39 -22.70 -24.64
N VAL A 125 17.24 -21.81 -25.16
CA VAL A 125 18.46 -22.24 -25.85
C VAL A 125 19.20 -23.10 -24.83
N GLU A 126 19.37 -24.38 -25.11
CA GLU A 126 20.12 -25.30 -24.27
C GLU A 126 21.61 -24.90 -24.34
N GLY A 127 21.96 -23.81 -23.66
CA GLY A 127 23.28 -23.19 -23.73
C GLY A 127 23.46 -22.07 -22.71
N GLU A 128 24.71 -21.79 -22.36
CA GLU A 128 25.08 -20.67 -21.49
C GLU A 128 24.82 -19.35 -22.22
N THR A 129 23.75 -18.65 -21.84
CA THR A 129 23.47 -17.30 -22.35
C THR A 129 24.13 -16.26 -21.46
N ILE A 130 24.27 -15.02 -21.94
CA ILE A 130 24.96 -13.90 -21.26
C ILE A 130 24.33 -13.55 -19.88
N GLY A 131 23.14 -14.07 -19.56
CA GLY A 131 22.47 -13.95 -18.25
C GLY A 131 22.44 -15.23 -17.39
N THR A 132 23.04 -16.34 -17.85
CA THR A 132 23.11 -17.58 -17.08
C THR A 132 24.23 -17.46 -16.05
N PHE A 133 23.89 -17.50 -14.75
CA PHE A 133 24.89 -17.52 -13.68
C PHE A 133 25.89 -18.69 -13.88
N PRO A 134 27.19 -18.48 -13.61
CA PRO A 134 28.20 -19.53 -13.75
C PRO A 134 27.83 -20.74 -12.90
N LYS A 135 27.69 -21.90 -13.54
CA LYS A 135 27.43 -23.18 -12.85
C LYS A 135 28.76 -23.81 -12.50
N TYR A 136 29.14 -23.77 -11.22
CA TYR A 136 30.34 -24.43 -10.75
C TYR A 136 30.06 -25.91 -10.51
N LYS A 137 30.87 -26.78 -11.11
CA LYS A 137 30.76 -28.24 -10.95
C LYS A 137 31.04 -28.71 -9.52
N GLU A 138 31.64 -27.86 -8.69
CA GLU A 138 32.03 -28.16 -7.31
C GLU A 138 30.90 -27.92 -6.29
N TYR A 139 29.84 -27.22 -6.68
CA TYR A 139 28.69 -26.96 -5.82
C TYR A 139 27.48 -27.79 -6.25
N ASP A 140 26.94 -28.56 -5.31
CA ASP A 140 25.70 -29.29 -5.53
C ASP A 140 24.53 -28.30 -5.56
N LEU A 141 23.76 -28.28 -6.66
CA LEU A 141 22.53 -27.48 -6.79
C LEU A 141 21.41 -28.00 -5.86
N MET A 142 21.46 -29.27 -5.49
CA MET A 142 20.56 -29.90 -4.52
C MET A 142 21.37 -30.78 -3.56
N PRO A 143 21.39 -30.49 -2.24
CA PRO A 143 22.09 -31.34 -1.29
C PRO A 143 21.50 -32.75 -1.26
N GLY A 144 22.35 -33.77 -1.36
CA GLY A 144 21.97 -35.18 -1.27
C GLY A 144 21.69 -35.91 -2.59
N LYS A 145 21.76 -35.22 -3.75
CA LYS A 145 21.78 -35.86 -5.07
C LYS A 145 23.17 -35.77 -5.68
N HIS A 146 24.07 -36.69 -5.34
CA HIS A 146 25.30 -36.82 -6.09
C HIS A 146 24.98 -37.28 -7.51
N SER A 147 25.35 -36.47 -8.51
CA SER A 147 25.40 -36.94 -9.88
C SER A 147 26.43 -38.06 -9.96
N ILE A 148 25.96 -39.28 -10.20
CA ILE A 148 26.83 -40.44 -10.41
C ILE A 148 27.60 -40.15 -11.70
N LYS A 149 28.88 -39.82 -11.57
CA LYS A 149 29.79 -39.72 -12.71
C LYS A 149 29.94 -41.13 -13.32
N LYS A 150 29.55 -41.30 -14.58
CA LYS A 150 30.10 -42.35 -15.45
C LYS A 150 31.49 -41.93 -15.91
#